data_AF-A0A964EJI3-F1
#
_entry.id   AF-A0A964EJI3-F1
#
_cell.length_a   1.000
_cell.length_b   1.000
_cell.length_c   1.000
_cell.angle_alpha   90.00
_cell.angle_beta   90.00
_cell.angle_gamma   90.00
#
_symmetry.space_group_name_H-M   'P 1'
#
loop_
_entity.id
_entity.type
_entity.pdbx_description
1 polymer ?
#
loop_
_entity_poly.entity_id
_entity_poly.type
_entity_poly.pdbx_seq_one_letter_code
_entity_poly.pdbx_strand_id
1 'polypeptide(L)'
;MGFKKFLLALFFLPSLVSAQTVVDVIVNSPDHNTLEAAVIAAGLQTALSGDGPFTVFAPTDAAFDALPPGTIDALLADPQGALTDILTYHVASGQVLSTDLSDGQVIPTLNGKNVTVTINADGVFINNAKVTVADIQADNGVVHVIDAVLIPMDVAATEPAITELKGVVSPNPVSETGFIDLSAVTDGDILVKVFDGMGRLVKESYHPNPQDQFQTGDLPAGILNLQIIAGGKMYTTRIVKQ
;
A
#
# COMPACT_ATOMS: atom_id res chain seq x y z
N MET A 1 20.70 17.22 -72.73
CA MET A 1 19.73 17.80 -71.78
C MET A 1 19.00 16.63 -71.11
N GLY A 2 19.52 16.15 -69.97
CA GLY A 2 19.00 14.95 -69.30
C GLY A 2 18.49 15.30 -67.92
N PHE A 3 17.16 15.40 -67.76
CA PHE A 3 16.53 15.61 -66.46
C PHE A 3 16.44 14.28 -65.72
N LYS A 4 17.22 14.13 -64.64
CA LYS A 4 17.07 13.03 -63.69
C LYS A 4 15.81 13.28 -62.86
N LYS A 5 14.81 12.40 -62.99
CA LYS A 5 13.64 12.35 -62.11
C LYS A 5 14.09 11.91 -60.72
N PHE A 6 13.99 12.80 -59.74
CA PHE A 6 14.23 12.50 -58.35
C PHE A 6 12.96 11.86 -57.78
N LEU A 7 13.06 10.59 -57.39
CA LEU A 7 11.98 9.87 -56.73
C LEU A 7 11.92 10.38 -55.27
N LEU A 8 10.84 11.09 -54.91
CA LEU A 8 10.60 11.50 -53.54
C LEU A 8 10.10 10.27 -52.77
N ALA A 9 11.00 9.62 -52.01
CA ALA A 9 10.60 8.59 -51.06
C ALA A 9 9.88 9.28 -49.90
N LEU A 10 8.58 9.04 -49.77
CA LEU A 10 7.79 9.44 -48.61
C LEU A 10 8.27 8.58 -47.43
N PHE A 11 9.25 9.08 -46.67
CA PHE A 11 9.55 8.52 -45.36
C PHE A 11 8.37 8.82 -44.44
N PHE A 12 7.57 7.80 -44.16
CA PHE A 12 6.61 7.85 -43.06
C PHE A 12 7.43 7.93 -41.77
N LEU A 13 7.71 9.15 -41.31
CA LEU A 13 8.21 9.34 -39.96
C LEU A 13 7.06 8.94 -39.03
N PRO A 14 7.19 7.87 -38.21
CA PRO A 14 6.22 7.67 -37.15
C PRO A 14 6.20 8.94 -36.32
N SER A 15 5.01 9.47 -36.09
CA SER A 15 4.83 10.59 -35.18
C SER A 15 5.34 10.12 -33.82
N LEU A 16 6.47 10.68 -33.36
CA LEU A 16 6.89 10.61 -31.95
C LEU A 16 5.93 11.50 -31.16
N VAL A 17 4.67 11.09 -31.05
CA VAL A 17 3.84 11.55 -29.95
C VAL A 17 4.53 10.97 -28.73
N SER A 18 5.08 11.83 -27.87
CA SER A 18 5.65 11.40 -26.59
C SER A 18 4.52 10.72 -25.84
N ALA A 19 4.50 9.38 -25.85
CA ALA A 19 3.47 8.64 -25.14
C ALA A 19 3.62 8.97 -23.65
N GLN A 20 2.56 9.49 -23.04
CA GLN A 20 2.53 9.84 -21.63
C GLN A 20 2.14 8.58 -20.85
N THR A 21 3.12 7.90 -20.26
CA THR A 21 2.91 6.69 -19.47
C THR A 21 2.37 7.02 -18.07
N VAL A 22 1.89 6.01 -17.34
CA VAL A 22 1.46 6.16 -15.94
C VAL A 22 2.60 6.70 -15.06
N VAL A 23 3.85 6.37 -15.38
CA VAL A 23 5.03 6.92 -14.70
C VAL A 23 5.20 8.40 -15.03
N ASP A 24 5.03 8.79 -16.29
CA ASP A 24 5.13 10.20 -16.68
C ASP A 24 4.05 11.05 -16.02
N VAL A 25 2.84 10.51 -15.82
CA VAL A 25 1.78 11.18 -15.04
C VAL A 25 2.24 11.45 -13.60
N ILE A 26 2.86 10.46 -12.96
CA ILE A 26 3.32 10.55 -11.56
C ILE A 26 4.48 11.54 -11.44
N VAL A 27 5.51 11.42 -12.29
CA VAL A 27 6.72 12.27 -12.26
C VAL A 27 6.40 13.73 -12.56
N ASN A 28 5.40 14.01 -13.41
CA ASN A 28 5.00 15.39 -13.72
C ASN A 28 4.04 15.99 -12.67
N SER A 29 3.71 15.26 -11.61
CA SER A 29 2.77 15.72 -10.58
C SER A 29 3.49 16.26 -9.34
N PRO A 30 3.20 17.51 -8.90
CA PRO A 30 3.85 18.11 -7.74
C PRO A 30 3.49 17.44 -6.40
N ASP A 31 2.42 16.64 -6.36
CA ASP A 31 1.93 15.97 -5.14
C ASP A 31 2.45 14.52 -4.98
N HIS A 32 3.36 14.05 -5.83
CA HIS A 32 3.83 12.65 -5.87
C HIS A 32 5.36 12.51 -5.81
N ASN A 33 6.08 13.47 -5.21
CA ASN A 33 7.55 13.46 -5.19
C ASN A 33 8.12 12.25 -4.44
N THR A 34 7.46 11.83 -3.35
CA THR A 34 7.87 10.65 -2.56
C THR A 34 7.64 9.36 -3.33
N LEU A 35 6.53 9.27 -4.06
CA LEU A 35 6.22 8.13 -4.91
C LEU A 35 7.23 8.01 -6.06
N GLU A 36 7.57 9.12 -6.70
CA GLU A 36 8.61 9.17 -7.74
C GLU A 36 9.95 8.64 -7.20
N ALA A 37 10.40 9.16 -6.07
CA ALA A 37 11.65 8.74 -5.45
C ALA A 37 11.65 7.23 -5.13
N ALA A 38 10.52 6.70 -4.64
CA ALA A 38 10.35 5.29 -4.36
C ALA A 38 10.41 4.41 -5.63
N VAL A 39 9.72 4.82 -6.71
CA VAL A 39 9.72 4.10 -8.01
C VAL A 39 11.12 4.07 -8.62
N ILE A 40 11.87 5.15 -8.52
CA ILE A 40 13.26 5.24 -8.98
C ILE A 40 14.15 4.33 -8.12
N ALA A 41 14.02 4.39 -6.79
CA ALA A 41 14.82 3.57 -5.87
C ALA A 41 14.58 2.05 -6.04
N ALA A 42 13.33 1.66 -6.31
CA ALA A 42 12.96 0.27 -6.60
C ALA A 42 13.28 -0.17 -8.04
N GLY A 43 13.68 0.76 -8.92
CA GLY A 43 13.98 0.45 -10.33
C GLY A 43 12.77 0.03 -11.16
N LEU A 44 11.55 0.39 -10.72
CA LEU A 44 10.29 -0.01 -11.38
C LEU A 44 9.91 0.89 -12.56
N GLN A 45 10.62 2.00 -12.77
CA GLN A 45 10.34 2.98 -13.83
C GLN A 45 10.20 2.30 -15.20
N THR A 46 11.18 1.48 -15.59
CA THR A 46 11.18 0.78 -16.88
C THR A 46 10.02 -0.22 -17.01
N ALA A 47 9.63 -0.87 -15.91
CA ALA A 47 8.54 -1.85 -15.91
C ALA A 47 7.17 -1.16 -16.08
N LEU A 48 6.96 -0.05 -15.37
CA LEU A 48 5.71 0.71 -15.40
C LEU A 48 5.59 1.63 -16.63
N SER A 49 6.68 1.90 -17.34
CA SER A 49 6.67 2.51 -18.67
C SER A 49 6.53 1.48 -19.81
N GLY A 50 6.43 0.18 -19.49
CA GLY A 50 6.27 -0.89 -20.47
C GLY A 50 4.88 -0.95 -21.11
N ASP A 51 4.67 -1.99 -21.94
CA ASP A 51 3.39 -2.27 -22.58
C ASP A 51 2.36 -2.66 -21.50
N GLY A 52 1.42 -1.75 -21.24
CA GLY A 52 0.31 -1.94 -20.31
C GLY A 52 -0.78 -2.88 -20.86
N PRO A 53 -2.02 -2.82 -20.33
CA PRO A 53 -2.54 -1.77 -19.46
C PRO A 53 -2.22 -1.96 -17.96
N PHE A 54 -1.84 -0.87 -17.30
CA PHE A 54 -1.68 -0.80 -15.85
C PHE A 54 -2.73 0.11 -15.22
N THR A 55 -3.11 -0.18 -13.98
CA THR A 55 -3.84 0.77 -13.14
C THR A 55 -3.01 1.05 -11.90
N VAL A 56 -2.56 2.29 -11.75
CA VAL A 56 -1.71 2.69 -10.62
C VAL A 56 -2.54 3.47 -9.62
N PHE A 57 -2.60 2.98 -8.39
CA PHE A 57 -3.12 3.72 -7.26
C PHE A 57 -1.98 4.57 -6.70
N ALA A 58 -1.97 5.87 -6.98
CA ALA A 58 -0.88 6.79 -6.66
C ALA A 58 -1.14 7.49 -5.31
N PRO A 59 -0.44 7.12 -4.22
CA PRO A 59 -0.54 7.85 -2.96
C PRO A 59 0.12 9.22 -3.07
N THR A 60 -0.58 10.24 -2.59
CA THR A 60 -0.03 11.60 -2.46
C THR A 60 1.12 11.68 -1.45
N ASP A 61 1.93 12.72 -1.51
CA ASP A 61 2.97 12.98 -0.50
C ASP A 61 2.39 13.06 0.91
N ALA A 62 1.18 13.63 1.07
CA ALA A 62 0.46 13.64 2.34
C ALA A 62 0.09 12.24 2.85
N ALA A 63 -0.14 11.28 1.95
CA ALA A 63 -0.40 9.88 2.29
C ALA A 63 0.86 9.20 2.86
N PHE A 64 2.04 9.55 2.33
CA PHE A 64 3.32 9.10 2.88
C PHE A 64 3.63 9.77 4.21
N ASP A 65 3.36 11.07 4.35
CA ASP A 65 3.55 11.80 5.61
C ASP A 65 2.63 11.30 6.74
N ALA A 66 1.46 10.75 6.37
CA ALA A 66 0.54 10.13 7.32
C ALA A 66 1.02 8.77 7.85
N LEU A 67 2.08 8.18 7.26
CA LEU A 67 2.66 6.96 7.77
C LEU A 67 3.36 7.20 9.12
N PRO A 68 3.40 6.17 9.99
CA PRO A 68 4.14 6.27 11.24
C PRO A 68 5.61 6.68 11.01
N PRO A 69 6.19 7.50 11.90
CA PRO A 69 7.58 7.91 11.79
C PRO A 69 8.50 6.68 11.79
N GLY A 70 9.45 6.65 10.85
CA GLY A 70 10.36 5.52 10.62
C GLY A 70 9.85 4.48 9.61
N THR A 71 8.59 4.53 9.18
CA THR A 71 8.09 3.63 8.13
C THR A 71 8.76 3.91 6.79
N ILE A 72 8.84 5.17 6.36
CA ILE A 72 9.52 5.54 5.10
C ILE A 72 10.99 5.12 5.14
N ASP A 73 11.69 5.38 6.25
CA ASP A 73 13.10 4.99 6.41
C ASP A 73 13.29 3.47 6.34
N ALA A 74 12.38 2.69 6.94
CA ALA A 74 12.41 1.23 6.87
C ALA A 74 12.16 0.72 5.45
N LEU A 75 11.24 1.34 4.71
CA LEU A 75 10.97 1.00 3.31
C LEU A 75 12.15 1.34 2.40
N LEU A 76 12.78 2.50 2.61
CA LEU A 76 13.96 2.92 1.86
C LEU A 76 15.22 2.10 2.22
N ALA A 77 15.25 1.48 3.41
CA ALA A 77 16.35 0.60 3.82
C ALA A 77 16.33 -0.76 3.10
N ASP A 78 15.17 -1.20 2.60
CA ASP A 78 15.03 -2.40 1.76
C ASP A 78 14.30 -2.11 0.43
N PRO A 79 14.99 -1.44 -0.51
CA PRO A 79 14.37 -0.97 -1.75
C PRO A 79 13.99 -2.11 -2.71
N GLN A 80 14.60 -3.31 -2.58
CA GLN A 80 14.34 -4.47 -3.43
C GLN A 80 13.41 -5.51 -2.81
N GLY A 81 13.19 -5.47 -1.50
CA GLY A 81 12.16 -6.26 -0.82
C GLY A 81 10.91 -5.44 -0.57
N ALA A 82 10.74 -4.98 0.68
CA ALA A 82 9.49 -4.37 1.16
C ALA A 82 8.99 -3.19 0.30
N LEU A 83 9.89 -2.34 -0.19
CA LEU A 83 9.51 -1.21 -1.05
C LEU A 83 8.95 -1.68 -2.39
N THR A 84 9.61 -2.65 -3.02
CA THR A 84 9.14 -3.19 -4.31
C THR A 84 7.80 -3.90 -4.14
N ASP A 85 7.60 -4.62 -3.04
CA ASP A 85 6.32 -5.26 -2.73
C ASP A 85 5.18 -4.24 -2.57
N ILE A 86 5.43 -3.16 -1.82
CA ILE A 86 4.45 -2.07 -1.66
C ILE A 86 4.14 -1.40 -3.00
N LEU A 87 5.17 -1.04 -3.78
CA LEU A 87 4.95 -0.37 -5.06
C LEU A 87 4.21 -1.27 -6.05
N THR A 88 4.56 -2.56 -6.13
CA THR A 88 3.84 -3.51 -6.98
C THR A 88 2.42 -3.81 -6.50
N TYR A 89 2.13 -3.61 -5.21
CA TYR A 89 0.77 -3.70 -4.65
C TYR A 89 -0.11 -2.49 -4.99
N HIS A 90 0.49 -1.33 -5.26
CA HIS A 90 -0.23 -0.17 -5.78
C HIS A 90 -0.56 -0.29 -7.28
N VAL A 91 -0.03 -1.30 -7.97
CA VAL A 91 -0.26 -1.48 -9.40
C VAL A 91 -1.15 -2.68 -9.64
N ALA A 92 -2.36 -2.41 -10.10
CA ALA A 92 -3.27 -3.43 -10.59
C ALA A 92 -2.92 -3.83 -12.03
N SER A 93 -3.04 -5.13 -12.29
CA SER A 93 -2.94 -5.67 -13.64
C SER A 93 -4.24 -5.39 -14.40
N GLY A 94 -4.15 -4.74 -15.56
CA GLY A 94 -5.30 -4.34 -16.35
C GLY A 94 -5.66 -2.86 -16.25
N GLN A 95 -6.54 -2.42 -17.14
CA GLN A 95 -7.14 -1.09 -17.08
C GLN A 95 -8.43 -1.17 -16.27
N VAL A 96 -8.49 -0.46 -15.15
CA VAL A 96 -9.67 -0.39 -14.29
C VAL A 96 -10.08 1.07 -14.17
N LEU A 97 -11.11 1.46 -14.91
CA LEU A 97 -11.72 2.78 -14.82
C LEU A 97 -12.69 2.83 -13.64
N SER A 98 -12.92 4.02 -13.09
CA SER A 98 -13.90 4.21 -12.00
C SER A 98 -15.31 3.79 -12.40
N THR A 99 -15.65 3.87 -13.69
CA THR A 99 -16.94 3.43 -14.25
C THR A 99 -17.11 1.92 -14.23
N ASP A 100 -16.01 1.18 -14.21
CA ASP A 100 -16.00 -0.28 -14.20
C ASP A 100 -15.88 -0.85 -12.79
N LEU A 101 -15.75 0.03 -11.78
CA LEU A 101 -15.67 -0.34 -10.37
C LEU A 101 -17.06 -0.67 -9.81
N SER A 102 -17.13 -1.80 -9.10
CA SER A 102 -18.29 -2.21 -8.31
C SER A 102 -17.93 -2.33 -6.84
N ASP A 103 -18.90 -2.08 -5.96
CA ASP A 103 -18.72 -2.30 -4.52
C ASP A 103 -18.40 -3.76 -4.21
N GLY A 104 -17.37 -3.98 -3.38
CA GLY A 104 -16.84 -5.31 -3.06
C GLY A 104 -15.98 -5.96 -4.16
N GLN A 105 -15.65 -5.24 -5.23
CA GLN A 105 -14.83 -5.79 -6.31
C GLN A 105 -13.39 -6.05 -5.84
N VAL A 106 -12.87 -7.23 -6.20
CA VAL A 106 -11.50 -7.63 -5.90
C VAL A 106 -10.65 -7.48 -7.15
N ILE A 107 -9.54 -6.76 -7.06
CA ILE A 107 -8.63 -6.47 -8.18
C ILE A 107 -7.25 -7.08 -7.90
N PRO A 108 -6.70 -7.90 -8.81
CA PRO A 108 -5.36 -8.47 -8.66
C PRO A 108 -4.26 -7.45 -8.97
N THR A 109 -3.27 -7.38 -8.08
CA THR A 109 -2.10 -6.50 -8.20
C THR A 109 -0.89 -7.23 -8.79
N LEU A 110 0.11 -6.48 -9.23
CA LEU A 110 1.38 -7.04 -9.72
C LEU A 110 2.17 -7.74 -8.60
N ASN A 111 1.92 -7.38 -7.34
CA ASN A 111 2.48 -8.10 -6.19
C ASN A 111 1.90 -9.52 -6.02
N GLY A 112 0.84 -9.87 -6.76
CA GLY A 112 0.14 -11.16 -6.66
C GLY A 112 -0.91 -11.22 -5.55
N LYS A 113 -0.99 -10.18 -4.71
CA LYS A 113 -2.08 -9.98 -3.73
C LYS A 113 -3.22 -9.17 -4.37
N ASN A 114 -4.38 -9.16 -3.72
CA ASN A 114 -5.54 -8.42 -4.20
C ASN A 114 -5.78 -7.15 -3.39
N VAL A 115 -6.36 -6.14 -4.05
CA VAL A 115 -6.99 -5.00 -3.39
C VAL A 115 -8.52 -5.14 -3.50
N THR A 116 -9.24 -4.60 -2.53
CA THR A 116 -10.71 -4.62 -2.50
C THR A 116 -11.25 -3.22 -2.69
N VAL A 117 -12.19 -3.06 -3.59
CA VAL A 117 -12.88 -1.80 -3.84
C VAL A 117 -14.11 -1.73 -2.93
N THR A 118 -14.26 -0.63 -2.21
CA THR A 118 -15.45 -0.32 -1.43
C THR A 118 -16.06 0.98 -1.95
N ILE A 119 -17.33 0.96 -2.32
CA ILE A 119 -18.06 2.14 -2.79
C ILE A 119 -19.20 2.42 -1.81
N ASN A 120 -19.13 3.55 -1.13
CA ASN A 120 -20.13 3.95 -0.13
C ASN A 120 -20.51 5.44 -0.30
N ALA A 121 -21.30 5.97 0.63
CA ALA A 121 -21.74 7.36 0.59
C ALA A 121 -20.59 8.39 0.69
N ASP A 122 -19.43 7.99 1.23
CA ASP A 122 -18.25 8.83 1.44
C ASP A 122 -17.29 8.82 0.23
N GLY A 123 -17.47 7.89 -0.71
CA GLY A 123 -16.73 7.81 -1.97
C GLY A 123 -16.29 6.40 -2.35
N VAL A 124 -15.27 6.33 -3.21
CA VAL A 124 -14.61 5.09 -3.63
C VAL A 124 -13.35 4.89 -2.80
N PHE A 125 -13.17 3.68 -2.28
CA PHE A 125 -12.03 3.28 -1.46
C PHE A 125 -11.37 2.04 -2.05
N ILE A 126 -10.04 2.00 -2.01
CA ILE A 126 -9.21 0.84 -2.32
C ILE A 126 -8.63 0.37 -0.99
N ASN A 127 -9.09 -0.77 -0.52
CA ASN A 127 -9.01 -1.22 0.87
C ASN A 127 -9.54 -0.13 1.82
N ASN A 128 -8.64 0.59 2.49
CA ASN A 128 -8.96 1.70 3.39
C ASN A 128 -8.52 3.07 2.86
N ALA A 129 -7.87 3.12 1.69
CA ALA A 129 -7.41 4.35 1.06
C ALA A 129 -8.53 4.95 0.20
N LYS A 130 -8.87 6.21 0.42
CA LYS A 130 -9.88 6.91 -0.37
C LYS A 130 -9.28 7.36 -1.69
N VAL A 131 -10.00 7.12 -2.78
CA VAL A 131 -9.67 7.70 -4.08
C VAL A 131 -10.08 9.18 -4.08
N THR A 132 -9.10 10.08 -4.21
CA THR A 132 -9.30 11.53 -4.22
C THR A 132 -9.46 12.08 -5.62
N VAL A 133 -8.73 11.51 -6.59
CA VAL A 133 -8.84 11.81 -8.02
C VAL A 133 -8.84 10.49 -8.78
N ALA A 134 -9.85 10.26 -9.61
CA ALA A 134 -9.96 9.04 -10.40
C ALA A 134 -9.77 9.32 -11.90
N ASP A 135 -9.47 8.27 -12.66
CA ASP A 135 -9.47 8.23 -14.14
C ASP A 135 -8.47 9.17 -14.83
N ILE A 136 -7.28 9.34 -14.26
CA ILE A 136 -6.21 10.04 -14.97
C ILE A 136 -5.66 9.10 -16.04
N GLN A 137 -6.02 9.36 -17.30
CA GLN A 137 -5.63 8.51 -18.43
C GLN A 137 -4.16 8.69 -18.79
N ALA A 138 -3.50 7.56 -19.03
CA ALA A 138 -2.17 7.46 -19.61
C ALA A 138 -2.21 6.51 -20.82
N ASP A 139 -1.23 6.59 -21.70
CA ASP A 139 -1.20 5.78 -22.93
C ASP A 139 -1.05 4.28 -22.64
N ASN A 140 -0.45 3.92 -21.50
CA ASN A 140 -0.28 2.54 -21.07
C ASN A 140 -1.12 2.18 -19.82
N GLY A 141 -2.12 2.99 -19.46
CA GLY A 141 -2.90 2.71 -18.26
C GLY A 141 -3.77 3.84 -17.72
N VAL A 142 -4.09 3.73 -16.43
CA VAL A 142 -4.87 4.71 -15.67
C VAL A 142 -4.21 4.94 -14.31
N VAL A 143 -4.25 6.18 -13.83
CA VAL A 143 -3.81 6.55 -12.48
C VAL A 143 -5.01 7.01 -11.66
N HIS A 144 -5.13 6.46 -10.45
CA HIS A 144 -6.09 6.89 -9.42
C HIS A 144 -5.31 7.40 -8.22
N VAL A 145 -5.50 8.66 -7.85
CA VAL A 145 -4.85 9.27 -6.70
C VAL A 145 -5.55 8.83 -5.42
N ILE A 146 -4.78 8.42 -4.42
CA ILE A 146 -5.28 7.96 -3.11
C ILE A 146 -4.66 8.74 -1.94
N ASP A 147 -5.38 8.78 -0.82
CA ASP A 147 -4.97 9.50 0.40
C ASP A 147 -4.21 8.66 1.44
N ALA A 148 -4.01 7.36 1.18
CA ALA A 148 -3.25 6.47 2.06
C ALA A 148 -2.40 5.49 1.25
N VAL A 149 -1.25 5.09 1.80
CA VAL A 149 -0.38 4.07 1.19
C VAL A 149 -0.97 2.68 1.39
N LEU A 150 -1.13 1.93 0.31
CA LEU A 150 -1.56 0.53 0.31
C LEU A 150 -0.40 -0.36 0.77
N ILE A 151 -0.59 -1.01 1.92
CA ILE A 151 0.36 -1.97 2.45
C ILE A 151 -0.15 -3.38 2.13
N PRO A 152 0.63 -4.22 1.42
CA PRO A 152 0.28 -5.60 1.11
C PRO A 152 0.29 -6.45 2.38
N MET A 153 -0.72 -6.31 3.23
CA MET A 153 -0.98 -7.33 4.24
C MET A 153 -1.36 -8.62 3.52
N ASP A 154 -0.74 -9.72 3.93
CA ASP A 154 -1.34 -11.02 3.66
C ASP A 154 -2.65 -11.01 4.46
N VAL A 155 -3.75 -10.77 3.77
CA VAL A 155 -5.12 -10.94 4.27
C VAL A 155 -5.82 -11.63 3.13
N ALA A 156 -5.58 -12.93 3.02
CA ALA A 156 -6.56 -13.80 2.43
C ALA A 156 -7.91 -13.44 3.08
N ALA A 157 -8.87 -13.03 2.25
CA ALA A 157 -10.23 -12.65 2.63
C ALA A 157 -11.04 -13.84 3.18
N THR A 158 -10.51 -14.44 4.24
CA THR A 158 -11.23 -15.24 5.21
C THR A 158 -11.28 -14.38 6.45
N GLU A 159 -12.51 -14.07 6.89
CA GLU A 159 -12.82 -13.62 8.24
C GLU A 159 -11.75 -14.17 9.20
N PRO A 160 -10.94 -13.32 9.85
CA PRO A 160 -9.80 -13.83 10.57
C PRO A 160 -10.31 -14.79 11.62
N ALA A 161 -9.82 -16.04 11.59
CA ALA A 161 -10.07 -16.98 12.66
C ALA A 161 -9.53 -16.34 13.95
N ILE A 162 -10.43 -15.75 14.75
CA ILE A 162 -10.10 -15.11 16.03
C ILE A 162 -9.51 -16.20 16.91
N THR A 163 -8.19 -16.29 16.90
CA THR A 163 -7.45 -17.18 17.77
C THR A 163 -7.03 -16.34 18.97
N GLU A 164 -7.62 -16.62 20.14
CA GLU A 164 -7.14 -16.03 21.38
C GLU A 164 -5.65 -16.40 21.57
N LEU A 165 -4.77 -15.40 21.54
CA LEU A 165 -3.37 -15.59 21.89
C LEU A 165 -3.23 -15.69 23.42
N LYS A 166 -3.36 -16.90 23.95
CA LYS A 166 -3.03 -17.19 25.36
C LYS A 166 -1.50 -17.19 25.52
N GLY A 167 -0.98 -16.28 26.33
CA GLY A 167 0.45 -16.24 26.72
C GLY A 167 1.30 -15.13 26.07
N VAL A 168 0.76 -14.36 25.12
CA VAL A 168 1.46 -13.25 24.45
C VAL A 168 1.58 -11.99 25.32
N VAL A 169 0.71 -11.87 26.33
CA VAL A 169 0.74 -10.77 27.30
C VAL A 169 0.87 -11.36 28.70
N SER A 170 2.09 -11.30 29.25
CA SER A 170 2.36 -11.68 30.64
C SER A 170 3.44 -10.77 31.23
N PRO A 171 3.22 -10.16 32.42
CA PRO A 171 2.00 -10.21 33.23
C PRO A 171 0.88 -9.28 32.72
N ASN A 172 -0.38 -9.66 32.99
CA ASN A 172 -1.56 -8.79 32.85
C ASN A 172 -2.18 -8.65 34.26
N PRO A 173 -2.26 -7.46 34.87
CA PRO A 173 -2.06 -6.12 34.31
C PRO A 173 -0.62 -5.80 33.86
N VAL A 174 -0.50 -5.01 32.80
CA VAL A 174 0.78 -4.59 32.21
C VAL A 174 1.23 -3.27 32.86
N SER A 175 2.46 -3.23 33.39
CA SER A 175 3.06 -2.03 34.01
C SER A 175 3.59 -1.04 32.97
N GLU A 176 4.06 0.15 33.39
CA GLU A 176 4.64 1.18 32.49
C GLU A 176 5.83 0.69 31.66
N THR A 177 6.51 -0.38 32.07
CA THR A 177 7.68 -0.97 31.39
C THR A 177 7.37 -2.32 30.75
N GLY A 178 6.10 -2.64 30.51
CA GLY A 178 5.70 -3.92 29.95
C GLY A 178 5.91 -3.99 28.44
N PHE A 179 6.14 -5.21 27.94
CA PHE A 179 6.19 -5.50 26.53
C PHE A 179 5.26 -6.68 26.20
N ILE A 180 4.86 -6.75 24.95
CA ILE A 180 4.09 -7.86 24.39
C ILE A 180 5.05 -8.64 23.50
N ASP A 181 5.18 -9.93 23.81
CA ASP A 181 6.06 -10.83 23.08
C ASP A 181 5.35 -11.30 21.82
N LEU A 182 5.78 -10.79 20.67
CA LEU A 182 5.21 -11.11 19.37
C LEU A 182 5.77 -12.41 18.80
N SER A 183 6.71 -13.09 19.48
CA SER A 183 7.37 -14.30 18.98
C SER A 183 6.44 -15.49 18.73
N ALA A 184 5.23 -15.49 19.31
CA ALA A 184 4.19 -16.47 19.02
C ALA A 184 3.55 -16.27 17.64
N VAL A 185 3.78 -15.14 16.99
CA VAL A 185 3.25 -14.76 15.68
C VAL A 185 4.39 -14.86 14.67
N THR A 186 4.51 -16.01 14.02
CA THR A 186 5.68 -16.35 13.18
C THR A 186 5.49 -16.08 11.69
N ASP A 187 4.28 -15.71 11.26
CA ASP A 187 3.93 -15.60 9.84
C ASP A 187 4.10 -14.15 9.35
N GLY A 188 5.33 -13.79 8.96
CA GLY A 188 5.63 -12.55 8.24
C GLY A 188 5.52 -11.26 9.07
N ASP A 189 5.32 -10.15 8.38
CA ASP A 189 5.26 -8.83 9.01
C ASP A 189 4.04 -8.69 9.92
N ILE A 190 4.26 -8.07 11.08
CA ILE A 190 3.26 -7.96 12.14
C ILE A 190 2.77 -6.52 12.26
N LEU A 191 1.47 -6.31 12.08
CA LEU A 191 0.79 -5.05 12.35
C LEU A 191 0.03 -5.16 13.67
N VAL A 192 0.43 -4.38 14.66
CA VAL A 192 -0.25 -4.29 15.96
C VAL A 192 -1.11 -3.03 15.98
N LYS A 193 -2.42 -3.20 16.14
CA LYS A 193 -3.40 -2.13 16.37
C LYS A 193 -3.93 -2.23 17.79
N VAL A 194 -3.94 -1.11 18.51
CA VAL A 194 -4.45 -1.01 19.88
C VAL A 194 -5.67 -0.12 19.88
N PHE A 195 -6.76 -0.63 20.44
CA PHE A 195 -8.02 0.08 20.60
C PHE A 195 -8.33 0.30 22.07
N ASP A 196 -8.89 1.45 22.42
CA ASP A 196 -9.41 1.68 23.76
C ASP A 196 -10.70 0.89 24.05
N GLY A 197 -11.22 1.00 25.27
CA GLY A 197 -12.48 0.37 25.68
C GLY A 197 -13.72 0.88 24.94
N MET A 198 -13.59 1.96 24.15
CA MET A 198 -14.64 2.50 23.28
C MET A 198 -14.45 2.08 21.81
N GLY A 199 -13.41 1.29 21.50
CA GLY A 199 -13.10 0.83 20.15
C GLY A 199 -12.39 1.86 19.27
N ARG A 200 -11.83 2.94 19.85
CA ARG A 200 -11.03 3.92 19.09
C ARG A 200 -9.58 3.45 18.99
N LEU A 201 -8.99 3.54 17.80
CA LEU A 201 -7.58 3.24 17.59
C LEU A 201 -6.72 4.25 18.38
N VAL A 202 -5.91 3.76 19.32
CA VAL A 202 -5.01 4.57 20.15
C VAL A 202 -3.54 4.40 19.77
N LYS A 203 -3.18 3.27 19.15
CA LYS A 203 -1.82 3.04 18.67
C LYS A 203 -1.83 2.04 17.52
N GLU A 204 -0.99 2.28 16.54
CA GLU A 204 -0.66 1.32 15.50
C GLU A 204 0.86 1.23 15.37
N SER A 205 1.39 0.04 15.13
CA SER A 205 2.82 -0.20 14.94
C SER A 205 3.06 -1.40 14.05
N TYR A 206 4.05 -1.27 13.17
CA TYR A 206 4.47 -2.32 12.24
C TYR A 206 5.81 -2.91 12.70
N HIS A 207 5.91 -4.24 12.69
CA HIS A 207 7.05 -5.01 13.17
C HIS A 207 7.40 -6.05 12.09
N PRO A 208 8.38 -5.79 11.23
CA PRO A 208 8.77 -6.71 10.14
C PRO A 208 9.52 -7.94 10.66
N ASN A 209 10.04 -7.90 11.90
CA ASN A 209 10.70 -9.04 12.52
C ASN A 209 9.82 -9.67 13.61
N PRO A 210 9.46 -10.96 13.50
CA PRO A 210 8.67 -11.68 14.50
C PRO A 210 9.27 -11.72 15.91
N GLN A 211 10.56 -11.41 16.06
CA GLN A 211 11.23 -11.31 17.35
C GLN A 211 11.10 -9.93 18.02
N ASP A 212 10.50 -8.96 17.33
CA ASP A 212 10.32 -7.62 17.86
C ASP A 212 9.31 -7.62 19.01
N GLN A 213 9.53 -6.72 19.96
CA GLN A 213 8.68 -6.55 21.13
C GLN A 213 7.85 -5.29 20.99
N PHE A 214 6.54 -5.41 21.20
CA PHE A 214 5.67 -4.24 21.26
C PHE A 214 5.72 -3.63 22.65
N GLN A 215 6.31 -2.44 22.76
CA GLN A 215 6.40 -1.70 24.01
C GLN A 215 5.05 -1.09 24.39
N THR A 216 4.64 -1.29 25.64
CA THR A 216 3.32 -0.83 26.12
C THR A 216 3.37 0.47 26.93
N GLY A 217 4.56 1.05 27.12
CA GLY A 217 4.76 2.23 27.96
C GLY A 217 3.99 3.46 27.49
N ASP A 218 3.86 3.65 26.18
CA ASP A 218 3.15 4.78 25.58
C ASP A 218 1.62 4.59 25.54
N LEU A 219 1.11 3.46 26.02
CA LEU A 219 -0.32 3.17 25.97
C LEU A 219 -1.08 3.85 27.11
N PRO A 220 -2.31 4.36 26.83
CA PRO A 220 -3.13 4.95 27.86
C PRO A 220 -3.56 3.91 28.89
N ALA A 221 -3.70 4.34 30.15
CA ALA A 221 -4.25 3.50 31.21
C ALA A 221 -5.70 3.08 30.90
N GLY A 222 -6.07 1.87 31.27
CA GLY A 222 -7.40 1.31 31.07
C GLY A 222 -7.42 -0.03 30.35
N ILE A 223 -8.61 -0.40 29.89
CA ILE A 223 -8.84 -1.62 29.11
C ILE A 223 -8.53 -1.33 27.66
N LEU A 224 -7.61 -2.12 27.08
CA LEU A 224 -7.22 -2.01 25.69
C LEU A 224 -7.46 -3.34 24.98
N ASN A 225 -7.95 -3.27 23.74
CA ASN A 225 -8.08 -4.40 22.84
C ASN A 225 -7.00 -4.30 21.79
N LEU A 226 -6.19 -5.35 21.68
CA LEU A 226 -5.12 -5.43 20.71
C LEU A 226 -5.56 -6.35 19.59
N GLN A 227 -5.34 -5.89 18.36
CA GLN A 227 -5.42 -6.69 17.15
C GLN A 227 -4.01 -6.81 16.60
N ILE A 228 -3.51 -8.03 16.51
CA ILE A 228 -2.21 -8.35 15.92
C ILE A 228 -2.50 -9.03 14.59
N ILE A 229 -2.06 -8.44 13.49
CA ILE A 229 -2.32 -8.92 12.13
C ILE A 229 -1.00 -9.38 11.56
N ALA A 230 -0.91 -10.64 11.13
CA ALA A 230 0.28 -11.21 10.53
C ALA A 230 -0.10 -12.39 9.61
N GLY A 231 0.52 -12.47 8.43
CA GLY A 231 0.43 -13.64 7.55
C GLY A 231 -0.98 -14.15 7.27
N GLY A 232 -1.95 -13.25 7.03
CA GLY A 232 -3.34 -13.62 6.75
C GLY A 232 -4.25 -13.66 7.96
N LYS A 233 -3.70 -13.57 9.17
CA LYS A 233 -4.41 -13.88 10.41
C LYS A 233 -4.51 -12.63 11.27
N MET A 234 -5.68 -12.42 11.88
CA MET A 234 -5.85 -11.46 12.96
C MET A 234 -6.01 -12.21 14.27
N TYR A 235 -5.14 -11.87 15.20
CA TYR A 235 -5.20 -12.32 16.57
C TYR A 235 -5.71 -11.17 17.42
N THR A 236 -6.55 -11.48 18.41
CA THR A 236 -7.04 -10.45 19.33
C THR A 236 -6.70 -10.82 20.76
N THR A 237 -6.27 -9.84 21.54
CA THR A 237 -6.08 -10.01 22.99
C THR A 237 -6.49 -8.76 23.74
N ARG A 238 -6.88 -8.91 24.99
CA ARG A 238 -7.28 -7.81 25.86
C ARG A 238 -6.24 -7.61 26.95
N ILE A 239 -5.77 -6.38 27.11
CA ILE A 239 -4.82 -6.01 28.16
C ILE A 239 -5.44 -4.96 29.08
N VAL A 240 -5.00 -4.97 30.34
CA VAL A 240 -5.30 -3.90 31.30
C VAL A 240 -4.00 -3.16 31.58
N LYS A 241 -3.94 -1.89 31.17
CA LYS A 241 -2.83 -0.99 31.48
C LYS A 241 -3.16 -0.25 32.78
N GLN A 242 -2.29 -0.40 33.77
CA GLN A 242 -2.33 0.39 35.01
C GLN A 242 -1.34 1.55 34.94
#